data_AF-A0A3D1SL13-F1
#
_entry.id   AF-A0A3D1SL13-F1
#
_cell.length_a   1.000
_cell.length_b   1.000
_cell.length_c   1.000
_cell.angle_alpha   90.00
_cell.angle_beta   90.00
_cell.angle_gamma   90.00
#
_symmetry.space_group_name_H-M   'P 1'
#
loop_
_entity.id
_entity.type
_entity.pdbx_description
1 polymer ?
#
loop_
_entity_poly.entity_id
_entity_poly.type
_entity_poly.pdbx_seq_one_letter_code
_entity_poly.pdbx_strand_id
1 'polypeptide(L)' 'MTLSTSTPDMYARLQILQQYRHIAIVGISADPYRPSHFVAIYLQAEGYDIIPINPR' A
#
# COMPACT_ATOMS: atom_id res chain seq x y z
N MET A 1 -6.63 -19.21 -23.41
CA MET A 1 -5.78 -18.02 -23.30
C MET A 1 -5.57 -17.72 -21.82
N THR A 2 -4.68 -18.47 -21.18
CA THR A 2 -4.34 -18.32 -19.76
C THR A 2 -3.28 -17.22 -19.66
N LEU A 3 -3.66 -16.06 -19.12
CA LEU A 3 -2.71 -14.98 -18.82
C LEU A 3 -1.82 -15.47 -17.68
N SER A 4 -0.59 -15.89 -18.01
CA SER A 4 0.49 -16.04 -17.05
C SER A 4 0.85 -14.65 -16.55
N THR A 5 0.34 -14.24 -15.40
CA THR A 5 0.79 -12.99 -14.76
C THR A 5 2.18 -13.26 -14.19
N SER A 6 3.22 -12.91 -14.95
CA SER A 6 4.58 -12.88 -14.44
C SER A 6 4.63 -11.86 -13.31
N THR A 7 4.81 -12.34 -12.09
CA THR A 7 5.01 -11.52 -10.91
C THR A 7 6.13 -10.49 -11.16
N PRO A 8 5.89 -9.18 -10.98
CA PRO A 8 6.93 -8.17 -11.13
C PRO A 8 8.06 -8.46 -10.15
N ASP A 9 9.30 -8.34 -10.62
CA ASP A 9 10.49 -8.49 -9.77
C ASP A 9 10.58 -7.40 -8.70
N MET A 10 11.58 -7.53 -7.83
CA MET A 10 11.78 -6.60 -6.72
C MET A 10 12.06 -5.16 -7.19
N TYR A 11 12.80 -4.98 -8.28
CA TYR A 11 13.16 -3.66 -8.78
C TYR A 11 11.96 -2.94 -9.37
N ALA A 12 11.12 -3.65 -10.13
CA ALA A 12 9.89 -3.10 -10.69
C ALA A 12 8.92 -2.62 -9.58
N ARG A 13 8.79 -3.39 -8.49
CA ARG A 13 7.96 -2.99 -7.33
C ARG A 13 8.54 -1.77 -6.62
N LEU A 14 9.85 -1.74 -6.42
CA LEU A 14 10.53 -0.61 -5.78
C LEU A 14 10.35 0.67 -6.60
N GLN A 15 10.45 0.59 -7.93
CA GLN A 15 10.22 1.72 -8.82
C GLN A 15 8.81 2.30 -8.66
N ILE A 16 7.78 1.46 -8.57
CA ILE A 16 6.40 1.91 -8.33
C ILE A 16 6.32 2.70 -7.02
N LEU A 17 6.90 2.17 -5.94
CA LEU A 17 6.87 2.83 -4.63
C LEU A 17 7.68 4.13 -4.59
N GLN A 18 8.78 4.21 -5.34
CA GLN A 18 9.56 5.44 -5.46
C GLN A 18 8.85 6.51 -6.28
N GLN A 19 8.12 6.11 -7.33
CA GLN A 19 7.42 7.01 -8.23
C GLN A 19 6.11 7.55 -7.61
N TYR A 20 5.36 6.71 -6.90
CA TYR A 20 4.04 7.07 -6.37
C TYR A 20 4.08 7.22 -4.85
N ARG A 21 4.01 8.47 -4.38
CA ARG A 21 4.08 8.81 -2.94
C ARG A 21 2.70 9.00 -2.30
N HIS A 22 1.68 9.31 -3.09
CA HIS A 22 0.29 9.41 -2.62
C HIS A 22 -0.41 8.04 -2.75
N ILE A 23 -0.76 7.44 -1.63
CA ILE A 23 -1.31 6.08 -1.58
C ILE A 23 -2.67 6.10 -0.90
N ALA A 24 -3.71 5.67 -1.61
CA ALA A 24 -5.02 5.41 -1.02
C ALA A 24 -5.07 4.01 -0.42
N ILE A 25 -5.34 3.90 0.88
CA ILE A 25 -5.50 2.61 1.57
C ILE A 25 -6.99 2.36 1.79
N VAL A 26 -7.53 1.39 1.07
CA VAL A 26 -8.92 0.94 1.20
C VAL A 26 -9.06 -0.07 2.34
N GLY A 27 -10.03 0.13 3.23
CA GLY A 27 -10.25 -0.75 4.39
C GLY A 27 -9.29 -0.50 5.55
N ILE A 28 -8.68 0.69 5.60
CA ILE A 28 -7.87 1.11 6.75
C ILE A 28 -8.73 1.12 8.03
N SER A 29 -8.10 0.76 9.14
CA SER A 29 -8.73 0.77 10.46
C SER A 29 -7.80 1.39 11.49
N ALA A 30 -8.38 2.10 12.45
CA ALA A 30 -7.68 2.60 13.62
C ALA A 30 -7.43 1.51 14.69
N ASP A 31 -7.97 0.31 14.49
CA ASP A 31 -7.77 -0.84 15.38
C ASP A 31 -6.33 -1.38 15.26
N PRO A 32 -5.51 -1.30 16.31
CA PRO A 32 -4.10 -1.70 16.26
C PRO A 32 -3.90 -3.21 16.01
N TYR A 33 -4.93 -4.03 16.23
CA TYR A 33 -4.87 -5.47 15.96
C TYR A 33 -5.12 -5.80 14.49
N ARG A 34 -5.55 -4.82 13.66
CA ARG A 34 -5.76 -5.04 12.23
C ARG A 34 -4.48 -4.77 11.44
N PRO A 35 -4.08 -5.66 10.52
CA PRO A 35 -2.87 -5.48 9.72
C PRO A 35 -2.82 -4.16 8.93
N SER A 36 -3.97 -3.64 8.48
CA SER A 36 -4.04 -2.37 7.75
C SER A 36 -3.61 -1.16 8.59
N HIS A 37 -3.70 -1.25 9.92
CA HIS A 37 -3.19 -0.22 10.82
C HIS A 37 -1.67 -0.11 10.75
N PHE A 38 -0.98 -1.26 10.84
CA PHE A 38 0.48 -1.31 10.78
C PHE A 38 1.03 -0.87 9.41
N VAL A 39 0.37 -1.29 8.32
CA VAL A 39 0.75 -0.87 6.96
C VAL A 39 0.70 0.65 6.82
N ALA A 40 -0.36 1.29 7.32
CA ALA A 40 -0.49 2.74 7.26
C ALA A 40 0.60 3.45 8.08
N ILE A 41 0.88 2.99 9.30
CA ILE A 41 1.95 3.55 10.15
C ILE A 41 3.31 3.44 9.46
N TYR A 42 3.62 2.26 8.93
CA TYR A 42 4.90 2.03 8.26
C TYR A 42 5.07 2.96 7.06
N LEU A 43 4.07 3.04 6.19
CA LEU A 43 4.15 3.92 5.01
C LEU A 43 4.21 5.40 5.39
N GLN A 44 3.50 5.83 6.44
CA GLN A 44 3.64 7.20 6.94
C GLN A 44 5.05 7.48 7.49
N ALA A 45 5.63 6.55 8.24
CA ALA A 45 7.00 6.67 8.75
C ALA A 45 8.05 6.73 7.63
N GLU A 46 7.81 6.05 6.52
CA GLU A 46 8.62 6.10 5.29
C GLU A 46 8.33 7.34 4.41
N GLY A 47 7.48 8.26 4.89
CA GLY A 47 7.19 9.55 4.25
C GLY A 47 6.25 9.46 3.04
N TYR A 48 5.32 8.51 3.03
CA TYR A 48 4.24 8.45 2.05
C TYR A 48 3.02 9.24 2.53
N ASP A 49 2.33 9.86 1.58
CA ASP A 49 1.09 10.59 1.82
C ASP A 49 -0.09 9.62 1.74
N ILE A 50 -0.58 9.20 2.90
CA ILE A 50 -1.66 8.21 3.00
C ILE A 50 -3.04 8.88 2.96
N ILE A 51 -3.87 8.42 2.03
CA ILE A 51 -5.29 8.78 1.93
C ILE A 51 -6.12 7.61 2.48
N PRO A 52 -6.67 7.72 3.69
CA PRO A 52 -7.47 6.66 4.29
C PRO A 52 -8.84 6.56 3.64
N ILE A 53 -9.23 5.38 3.12
CA ILE A 53 -10.55 5.14 2.55
C ILE A 53 -11.26 4.03 3.35
N ASN A 54 -12.33 4.39 4.06
CA ASN A 54 -13.17 3.47 4.82
C ASN A 54 -14.65 3.73 4.47
N PRO A 55 -15.24 3.00 3.52
CA PRO A 55 -16.57 3.28 2.95
C PRO A 55 -17.74 2.79 3.83
N ARG A 56 -17.55 2.74 5.15
CA ARG A 56 -18.60 2.37 6.10
C ARG A 56 -19.59 3.50 6.33
#